data_AF-A0A3Q1HPD8-F1
#
_entry.id   AF-A0A3Q1HPD8-F1
#
_cell.length_a   1.000
_cell.length_b   1.000
_cell.length_c   1.000
_cell.angle_alpha   90.00
_cell.angle_beta   90.00
_cell.angle_gamma   90.00
#
_symmetry.space_group_name_H-M   'P 1'
#
loop_
_entity.id
_entity.type
_entity.pdbx_description
1 polymer ?
#
loop_
_entity_poly.entity_id
_entity_poly.type
_entity_poly.pdbx_seq_one_letter_code
_entity_poly.pdbx_strand_id
1 'polypeptide(L)'
;MLHRIFFLCLFVALYTSGSSLRCRWMDHKFRQCSENSLNLLETMANNSTNTTEDAEVTFPKDLYSQASKASAEDKLVFTVQVLEEVSVLFEEDHSSASWEKSTVEHFLSVVTRQAEGLRSCIGSHKKNKKLHMYFKRLSRHVLEGKVTWELIRKEIQTHLLRIDQLISSVTKNVS
;
A
#
# COMPACT_ATOMS: atom_id res chain seq x y z
N MET A 1 -46.44 21.78 18.46
CA MET A 1 -45.75 20.48 18.31
C MET A 1 -44.67 20.49 17.23
N LEU A 2 -44.79 21.30 16.16
CA LEU A 2 -43.75 21.47 15.12
C LEU A 2 -42.36 21.91 15.65
N HIS A 3 -42.33 22.81 16.64
CA HIS A 3 -41.07 23.34 17.20
C HIS A 3 -40.22 22.26 17.89
N ARG A 4 -40.83 21.25 18.52
CA ARG A 4 -40.10 20.14 19.15
C ARG A 4 -39.45 19.22 18.12
N ILE A 5 -40.13 19.00 16.99
CA ILE A 5 -39.63 18.18 15.88
C ILE A 5 -38.47 18.89 15.18
N PHE A 6 -38.57 20.20 14.97
CA PHE A 6 -37.51 21.00 14.35
C PHE A 6 -36.19 20.97 15.15
N PHE A 7 -36.28 21.07 16.49
CA PHE A 7 -35.10 20.95 17.36
C PHE A 7 -34.52 19.53 17.35
N LEU A 8 -35.34 18.48 17.37
CA LEU A 8 -34.87 17.08 17.25
C LEU A 8 -34.15 16.83 15.92
N CYS A 9 -34.63 17.38 14.81
CA CYS A 9 -33.96 17.29 13.51
C CYS A 9 -32.62 18.04 13.47
N LEU A 10 -32.53 19.20 14.13
CA LEU A 10 -31.27 19.97 14.25
C LEU A 10 -30.19 19.20 15.03
N PHE A 11 -30.57 18.50 16.11
CA PHE A 11 -29.62 17.66 16.84
C PHE A 11 -29.18 16.45 16.00
N VAL A 12 -30.11 15.74 15.34
CA VAL A 12 -29.76 14.59 14.49
C VAL A 12 -28.87 15.00 13.31
N ALA A 13 -29.11 16.16 12.68
CA ALA A 13 -28.29 16.68 11.58
C ALA A 13 -26.88 17.12 12.02
N LEU A 14 -26.72 17.54 13.28
CA LEU A 14 -25.41 17.86 13.87
C LEU A 14 -24.63 16.59 14.27
N TYR A 15 -25.31 15.48 14.59
CA TYR A 15 -24.66 14.20 14.87
C TYR A 15 -24.22 13.43 13.61
N THR A 16 -24.73 13.77 12.43
CA THR A 16 -24.35 13.08 11.16
C THR A 16 -23.20 13.73 10.41
N SER A 17 -22.66 14.86 10.88
CA SER A 17 -21.65 15.65 10.15
C SER A 17 -20.22 15.49 10.69
N GLY A 18 -19.93 14.38 11.38
CA GLY A 18 -18.64 14.19 12.06
C GLY A 18 -18.17 12.75 12.17
N SER A 19 -18.61 11.85 11.30
CA SER A 19 -17.98 10.53 11.22
C SER A 19 -16.69 10.65 10.41
N SER A 20 -15.66 11.26 11.02
CA SER A 20 -14.30 11.09 10.54
C SER A 20 -14.03 9.59 10.43
N LEU A 21 -13.51 9.15 9.29
CA LEU A 21 -13.09 7.77 9.02
C LEU A 21 -12.11 7.30 10.12
N ARG A 22 -12.62 6.84 11.26
CA ARG A 22 -11.81 6.11 12.24
C ARG A 22 -11.77 4.67 11.77
N CYS A 23 -10.86 4.42 10.85
CA CYS A 23 -10.48 3.08 10.45
C CYS A 23 -9.83 2.37 11.65
N ARG A 24 -10.63 1.67 12.46
CA ARG A 24 -10.15 0.96 13.66
C ARG A 24 -9.01 -0.01 13.35
N TRP A 25 -8.98 -0.54 12.12
CA TRP A 25 -7.89 -1.41 11.68
C TRP A 25 -6.55 -0.66 11.61
N MET A 26 -6.53 0.58 11.10
CA MET A 26 -5.32 1.40 11.02
C MET A 26 -4.72 1.71 12.39
N ASP A 27 -5.57 1.99 13.39
CA ASP A 27 -5.14 2.39 14.74
C ASP A 27 -4.28 1.32 15.43
N HIS A 28 -4.46 0.05 15.08
CA HIS A 28 -3.83 -1.06 15.80
C HIS A 28 -2.97 -1.98 14.96
N LYS A 29 -3.16 -2.02 13.62
CA LYS A 29 -2.57 -3.07 12.77
C LYS A 29 -1.70 -2.55 11.64
N PHE A 30 -1.90 -1.32 11.16
CA PHE A 30 -1.17 -0.82 10.00
C PHE A 30 0.35 -0.76 10.27
N ARG A 31 0.76 -0.10 11.36
CA ARG A 31 2.17 0.05 11.72
C ARG A 31 2.88 -1.29 11.85
N GLN A 32 2.25 -2.24 12.56
CA GLN A 32 2.79 -3.59 12.72
C GLN A 32 2.97 -4.31 11.38
N CYS A 33 1.99 -4.21 10.46
CA CYS A 33 2.12 -4.84 9.14
C CYS A 33 3.20 -4.15 8.29
N SER A 34 3.28 -2.82 8.34
CA SER A 34 4.30 -2.02 7.66
C SER A 34 5.70 -2.43 8.09
N GLU A 35 5.98 -2.44 9.41
CA GLU A 35 7.26 -2.86 9.97
C GLU A 35 7.60 -4.32 9.61
N ASN A 36 6.63 -5.24 9.74
CA ASN A 36 6.84 -6.65 9.38
C ASN A 36 7.16 -6.83 7.89
N SER A 37 6.44 -6.14 7.00
CA SER A 37 6.65 -6.27 5.55
C SER A 37 8.04 -5.78 5.12
N LEU A 38 8.52 -4.69 5.73
CA LEU A 38 9.86 -4.16 5.49
C LEU A 38 10.96 -5.09 6.02
N ASN A 39 10.79 -5.62 7.24
CA ASN A 39 11.74 -6.57 7.83
C ASN A 39 11.85 -7.86 7.01
N LEU A 40 10.74 -8.35 6.45
CA LEU A 40 10.73 -9.52 5.58
C LEU A 40 11.47 -9.25 4.26
N LEU A 41 11.28 -8.07 3.63
CA LEU A 41 12.06 -7.68 2.45
C LEU A 41 13.55 -7.53 2.75
N GLU A 42 13.92 -7.08 3.94
CA GLU A 42 15.34 -7.00 4.34
C GLU A 42 15.93 -8.40 4.57
N THR A 43 15.15 -9.31 5.17
CA THR A 43 15.56 -10.70 5.38
C THR A 43 15.81 -11.42 4.05
N MET A 44 15.01 -11.15 3.01
CA MET A 44 15.27 -11.64 1.65
C MET A 44 16.62 -11.18 1.10
N ALA A 45 17.04 -9.94 1.41
CA ALA A 45 18.29 -9.35 0.93
C ALA A 45 19.53 -9.97 1.60
N ASN A 46 19.46 -10.29 2.89
CA ASN A 46 20.59 -10.81 3.66
C ASN A 46 21.05 -12.21 3.19
N ASN A 47 20.19 -12.92 2.45
CA ASN A 47 20.50 -14.20 1.81
C ASN A 47 20.95 -14.04 0.34
N SER A 48 21.13 -12.81 -0.14
CA SER A 48 21.44 -12.50 -1.54
C SER A 48 22.88 -12.03 -1.70
N THR A 49 23.60 -12.61 -2.66
CA THR A 49 24.94 -12.15 -3.04
C THR A 49 24.80 -10.88 -3.88
N ASN A 50 25.21 -9.73 -3.33
CA ASN A 50 25.19 -8.43 -3.99
C ASN A 50 25.73 -8.52 -5.41
N THR A 51 24.87 -8.25 -6.40
CA THR A 51 25.29 -7.97 -7.78
C THR A 51 24.98 -6.51 -8.07
N THR A 52 25.98 -5.77 -8.52
CA THR A 52 25.81 -4.39 -9.00
C THR A 52 25.10 -4.47 -10.35
N GLU A 53 23.95 -3.81 -10.48
CA GLU A 53 23.13 -3.90 -11.69
C GLU A 53 23.09 -2.57 -12.43
N ASP A 54 23.36 -2.63 -13.74
CA ASP A 54 23.26 -1.50 -14.67
C ASP A 54 21.82 -1.21 -15.11
N ALA A 55 20.85 -2.04 -14.71
CA ALA A 55 19.44 -1.83 -15.01
C ALA A 55 18.80 -0.84 -14.03
N GLU A 56 18.07 0.15 -14.55
CA GLU A 56 17.35 1.13 -13.74
C GLU A 56 15.83 0.97 -13.90
N VAL A 57 15.12 0.95 -12.78
CA VAL A 57 13.66 1.05 -12.74
C VAL A 57 13.28 2.48 -12.35
N THR A 58 12.50 3.15 -13.19
CA THR A 58 12.04 4.52 -12.90
C THR A 58 10.84 4.51 -11.95
N PHE A 59 11.07 4.88 -10.70
CA PHE A 59 10.02 5.04 -9.68
C PHE A 59 8.95 6.07 -10.09
N PRO A 60 7.64 5.80 -9.88
CA PRO A 60 6.55 6.64 -10.37
C PRO A 60 6.28 7.84 -9.44
N LYS A 61 7.28 8.74 -9.30
CA LYS A 61 7.26 9.89 -8.38
C LYS A 61 6.02 10.77 -8.54
N ASP A 62 5.57 11.00 -9.77
CA ASP A 62 4.40 11.84 -10.05
C ASP A 62 3.10 11.26 -9.50
N LEU A 63 2.94 9.94 -9.51
CA LEU A 63 1.74 9.29 -8.95
C LEU A 63 1.70 9.45 -7.43
N TYR A 64 2.83 9.30 -6.77
CA TYR A 64 2.95 9.54 -5.32
C TYR A 64 2.76 11.02 -4.96
N SER A 65 3.25 11.94 -5.79
CA SER A 65 3.03 13.39 -5.62
C SER A 65 1.56 13.78 -5.77
N GLN A 66 0.82 13.12 -6.66
CA GLN A 66 -0.63 13.29 -6.80
C GLN A 66 -1.36 12.71 -5.59
N ALA A 67 -1.03 11.50 -5.17
CA ALA A 67 -1.65 10.85 -4.02
C ALA A 67 -1.43 11.63 -2.72
N SER A 68 -0.26 12.22 -2.49
CA SER A 68 0.05 12.98 -1.27
C SER A 68 -0.82 14.23 -1.08
N LYS A 69 -1.31 14.80 -2.19
CA LYS A 69 -2.19 15.98 -2.23
C LYS A 69 -3.68 15.61 -2.26
N ALA A 70 -4.02 14.33 -2.39
CA ALA A 70 -5.39 13.85 -2.47
C ALA A 70 -6.08 13.81 -1.10
N SER A 71 -7.37 13.48 -1.10
CA SER A 71 -8.15 13.30 0.14
C SER A 71 -7.62 12.15 0.99
N ALA A 72 -8.00 12.09 2.27
CA ALA A 72 -7.61 10.98 3.16
C ALA A 72 -8.08 9.62 2.61
N GLU A 73 -9.29 9.56 2.05
CA GLU A 73 -9.85 8.36 1.43
C GLU A 73 -9.08 7.98 0.15
N ASP A 74 -8.78 8.93 -0.73
CA ASP A 74 -8.00 8.66 -1.95
C ASP A 74 -6.57 8.19 -1.65
N LYS A 75 -5.96 8.68 -0.55
CA LYS A 75 -4.68 8.19 -0.06
C LYS A 75 -4.77 6.72 0.35
N LEU A 76 -5.84 6.33 1.04
CA LEU A 76 -6.09 4.94 1.42
C LEU A 76 -6.30 4.06 0.19
N VAL A 77 -7.12 4.50 -0.76
CA VAL A 77 -7.36 3.81 -2.04
C VAL A 77 -6.05 3.59 -2.80
N PHE A 78 -5.21 4.63 -2.90
CA PHE A 78 -3.92 4.53 -3.56
C PHE A 78 -3.01 3.51 -2.86
N THR A 79 -2.93 3.55 -1.52
CA THR A 79 -2.15 2.60 -0.73
C THR A 79 -2.64 1.16 -0.89
N VAL A 80 -3.96 0.93 -0.82
CA VAL A 80 -4.56 -0.39 -1.05
C VAL A 80 -4.17 -0.92 -2.42
N GLN A 81 -4.25 -0.08 -3.46
CA GLN A 81 -3.85 -0.51 -4.79
C GLN A 81 -2.35 -0.84 -4.86
N VAL A 82 -1.46 -0.05 -4.26
CA VAL A 82 -0.03 -0.37 -4.23
C VAL A 82 0.20 -1.74 -3.59
N LEU A 83 -0.42 -2.02 -2.44
CA LEU A 83 -0.29 -3.30 -1.75
C LEU A 83 -0.83 -4.46 -2.58
N GLU A 84 -2.00 -4.30 -3.21
CA GLU A 84 -2.57 -5.32 -4.11
C GLU A 84 -1.64 -5.62 -5.31
N GLU A 85 -1.07 -4.58 -5.94
CA GLU A 85 -0.15 -4.77 -7.08
C GLU A 85 1.20 -5.37 -6.64
N VAL A 86 1.67 -5.06 -5.42
CA VAL A 86 2.84 -5.71 -4.81
C VAL A 86 2.57 -7.20 -4.56
N SER A 87 1.41 -7.55 -3.99
CA SER A 87 1.03 -8.96 -3.81
C SER A 87 1.04 -9.71 -5.15
N VAL A 88 0.37 -9.17 -6.18
CA VAL A 88 0.33 -9.79 -7.52
C VAL A 88 1.74 -9.94 -8.11
N LEU A 89 2.61 -8.94 -7.96
CA LEU A 89 3.98 -9.01 -8.47
C LEU A 89 4.79 -10.12 -7.79
N PHE A 90 4.63 -10.32 -6.48
CA PHE A 90 5.33 -11.36 -5.73
C PHE A 90 4.66 -12.74 -5.82
N GLU A 91 3.53 -12.89 -6.49
CA GLU A 91 2.96 -14.20 -6.84
C GLU A 91 3.60 -14.83 -8.08
N GLU A 92 4.32 -14.03 -8.88
CA GLU A 92 5.06 -14.49 -10.06
C GLU A 92 6.22 -15.43 -9.69
N ASP A 93 6.81 -16.11 -10.67
CA ASP A 93 7.94 -17.00 -10.42
C ASP A 93 9.25 -16.23 -10.12
N HIS A 94 9.70 -16.31 -8.88
CA HIS A 94 10.96 -15.78 -8.37
C HIS A 94 12.04 -16.85 -8.16
N SER A 95 11.94 -17.98 -8.87
CA SER A 95 12.95 -19.05 -8.84
C SER A 95 14.38 -18.60 -9.20
N SER A 96 14.54 -17.48 -9.91
CA SER A 96 15.84 -16.88 -10.20
C SER A 96 16.40 -15.98 -9.09
N ALA A 97 15.61 -15.68 -8.06
CA ALA A 97 16.06 -15.01 -6.85
C ALA A 97 16.62 -16.04 -5.85
N SER A 98 17.57 -15.62 -5.01
CA SER A 98 18.11 -16.48 -3.94
C SER A 98 17.26 -16.46 -2.66
N TRP A 99 16.01 -16.00 -2.74
CA TRP A 99 15.15 -15.81 -1.58
C TRP A 99 14.61 -17.13 -1.04
N GLU A 100 14.52 -17.22 0.29
CA GLU A 100 13.85 -18.35 0.90
C GLU A 100 12.34 -18.27 0.65
N LYS A 101 11.78 -19.34 0.07
CA LYS A 101 10.35 -19.42 -0.27
C LYS A 101 9.43 -19.09 0.91
N SER A 102 9.75 -19.59 2.11
CA SER A 102 8.97 -19.33 3.33
C SER A 102 8.92 -17.84 3.69
N THR A 103 10.02 -17.10 3.46
CA THR A 103 10.11 -15.67 3.70
C THR A 103 9.24 -14.88 2.72
N VAL A 104 9.22 -15.29 1.45
CA VAL A 104 8.34 -14.71 0.41
C VAL A 104 6.87 -14.98 0.70
N GLU A 105 6.52 -16.20 1.08
CA GLU A 105 5.14 -16.56 1.46
C GLU A 105 4.66 -15.74 2.67
N HIS A 106 5.52 -15.55 3.68
CA HIS A 106 5.19 -14.72 4.83
C HIS A 106 5.04 -13.24 4.45
N PHE A 107 5.90 -12.73 3.56
CA PHE A 107 5.78 -11.37 3.04
C PHE A 107 4.44 -11.16 2.32
N LEU A 108 4.07 -12.06 1.40
CA LEU A 108 2.79 -12.04 0.69
C LEU A 108 1.60 -12.06 1.65
N SER A 109 1.66 -12.90 2.69
CA SER A 109 0.63 -12.97 3.73
C SER A 109 0.46 -11.64 4.47
N VAL A 110 1.57 -11.00 4.86
CA VAL A 110 1.54 -9.71 5.56
C VAL A 110 1.01 -8.59 4.67
N VAL A 111 1.49 -8.47 3.44
CA VAL A 111 1.07 -7.43 2.48
C VAL A 111 -0.41 -7.58 2.11
N THR A 112 -0.86 -8.81 1.87
CA THR A 112 -2.26 -9.10 1.55
C THR A 112 -3.18 -8.74 2.73
N ARG A 113 -2.80 -9.14 3.96
CA ARG A 113 -3.53 -8.74 5.16
C ARG A 113 -3.57 -7.21 5.35
N GLN A 114 -2.49 -6.52 4.98
CA GLN A 114 -2.44 -5.06 5.03
C GLN A 114 -3.39 -4.41 4.02
N ALA A 115 -3.44 -4.93 2.78
CA ALA A 115 -4.38 -4.50 1.76
C ALA A 115 -5.83 -4.72 2.18
N GLU A 116 -6.19 -5.93 2.63
CA GLU A 116 -7.55 -6.28 3.08
C GLU A 116 -8.01 -5.40 4.25
N GLY A 117 -7.12 -5.20 5.22
CA GLY A 117 -7.36 -4.36 6.38
C GLY A 117 -7.68 -2.92 6.01
N LEU A 118 -6.87 -2.30 5.17
CA LEU A 118 -7.12 -0.94 4.68
C LEU A 118 -8.34 -0.86 3.76
N ARG A 119 -8.57 -1.89 2.93
CA ARG A 119 -9.73 -1.98 2.05
C ARG A 119 -11.04 -1.98 2.83
N SER A 120 -11.04 -2.57 4.04
CA SER A 120 -12.21 -2.54 4.93
C SER A 120 -12.61 -1.13 5.40
N CYS A 121 -11.75 -0.13 5.18
CA CYS A 121 -11.92 1.25 5.61
C CYS A 121 -12.28 2.24 4.49
N ILE A 122 -12.45 1.75 3.26
CA ILE A 122 -12.76 2.59 2.09
C ILE A 122 -13.99 2.06 1.36
N GLY A 123 -14.68 2.95 0.64
CA GLY A 123 -15.80 2.57 -0.21
C GLY A 123 -15.37 1.86 -1.50
N SER A 124 -16.29 1.78 -2.45
CA SER A 124 -15.95 1.35 -3.81
C SER A 124 -15.24 2.48 -4.54
N HIS A 125 -13.99 2.26 -4.97
CA HIS A 125 -13.21 3.25 -5.71
C HIS A 125 -12.62 2.70 -7.00
N LYS A 126 -12.38 3.62 -7.93
CA LYS A 126 -11.76 3.33 -9.22
C LYS A 126 -10.25 3.23 -9.06
N LYS A 127 -9.68 2.10 -9.50
CA LYS A 127 -8.23 1.90 -9.55
C LYS A 127 -7.54 2.90 -10.48
N ASN A 128 -6.35 3.35 -10.08
CA ASN A 128 -5.44 4.16 -10.89
C ASN A 128 -4.82 3.30 -12.00
N LYS A 129 -5.26 3.52 -13.24
CA LYS A 129 -4.77 2.75 -14.41
C LYS A 129 -3.27 2.94 -14.67
N LYS A 130 -2.72 4.12 -14.39
CA LYS A 130 -1.29 4.39 -14.61
C LYS A 130 -0.42 3.60 -13.62
N LEU A 131 -0.86 3.52 -12.36
CA LEU A 131 -0.19 2.69 -11.35
C LEU A 131 -0.22 1.21 -11.74
N HIS A 132 -1.36 0.71 -12.18
CA HIS A 132 -1.48 -0.67 -12.65
C HIS A 132 -0.55 -0.97 -13.85
N MET A 133 -0.52 -0.07 -14.84
CA MET A 133 0.40 -0.23 -15.99
C MET A 133 1.88 -0.20 -15.57
N TYR A 134 2.22 0.59 -14.55
CA TYR A 134 3.57 0.63 -14.00
C TYR A 134 3.97 -0.72 -13.40
N PHE A 135 3.16 -1.32 -12.52
CA PHE A 135 3.44 -2.64 -11.94
C PHE A 135 3.43 -3.77 -12.97
N LYS A 136 2.52 -3.72 -13.95
CA LYS A 136 2.51 -4.65 -15.08
C LYS A 136 3.80 -4.59 -15.89
N ARG A 137 4.41 -3.41 -16.02
CA ARG A 137 5.72 -3.26 -16.67
C ARG A 137 6.84 -3.87 -15.83
N LEU A 138 6.79 -3.73 -14.49
CA LEU A 138 7.75 -4.37 -13.60
C LEU A 138 7.71 -5.90 -13.72
N SER A 139 6.53 -6.51 -13.60
CA SER A 139 6.33 -7.96 -13.77
C SER A 139 6.90 -8.42 -15.12
N ARG A 140 6.56 -7.72 -16.21
CA ARG A 140 7.12 -8.04 -17.52
C ARG A 140 8.65 -7.95 -17.56
N HIS A 141 9.24 -6.87 -17.06
CA HIS A 141 10.68 -6.68 -17.12
C HIS A 141 11.43 -7.76 -16.35
N VAL A 142 10.93 -8.19 -15.18
CA VAL A 142 11.60 -9.22 -14.38
C VAL A 142 11.44 -10.61 -15.01
N LEU A 143 10.26 -10.92 -15.56
CA LEU A 143 10.01 -12.18 -16.28
C LEU A 143 10.79 -12.29 -17.59
N GLU A 144 11.06 -11.17 -18.26
CA GLU A 144 11.91 -11.10 -19.45
C GLU A 144 13.41 -11.07 -19.12
N GLY A 145 13.80 -11.10 -17.84
CA GLY A 145 15.19 -11.02 -17.38
C GLY A 145 15.87 -9.66 -17.65
N LYS A 146 15.09 -8.61 -17.93
CA LYS A 146 15.60 -7.24 -18.16
C LYS A 146 15.97 -6.51 -16.87
N VAL A 147 15.39 -6.94 -15.76
CA VAL A 147 15.71 -6.49 -14.39
C VAL A 147 15.74 -7.72 -13.50
N THR A 148 16.51 -7.70 -12.42
CA THR A 148 16.50 -8.80 -11.47
C THR A 148 15.39 -8.64 -10.43
N TRP A 149 15.09 -9.75 -9.75
CA TRP A 149 14.27 -9.73 -8.56
C TRP A 149 14.86 -8.88 -7.43
N GLU A 150 16.18 -8.74 -7.33
CA GLU A 150 16.80 -7.85 -6.33
C GLU A 150 16.52 -6.38 -6.59
N LEU A 151 16.55 -5.96 -7.85
CA LEU A 151 16.15 -4.60 -8.21
C LEU A 151 14.66 -4.37 -7.94
N ILE A 152 13.81 -5.35 -8.26
CA ILE A 152 12.38 -5.32 -7.93
C ILE A 152 12.18 -5.18 -6.41
N ARG A 153 12.87 -5.98 -5.60
CA ARG A 153 12.75 -5.92 -4.13
C ARG A 153 13.09 -4.55 -3.58
N LYS A 154 14.18 -3.91 -4.06
CA LYS A 154 14.56 -2.55 -3.67
C LYS A 154 13.52 -1.51 -4.10
N GLU A 155 12.98 -1.64 -5.30
CA GLU A 155 11.89 -0.77 -5.78
C GLU A 155 10.65 -0.91 -4.88
N ILE A 156 10.32 -2.15 -4.49
CA ILE A 156 9.15 -2.46 -3.67
C ILE A 156 9.35 -1.99 -2.23
N GLN A 157 10.56 -2.11 -1.68
CA GLN A 157 10.92 -1.48 -0.41
C GLN A 157 10.65 0.04 -0.45
N THR A 158 11.01 0.70 -1.56
CA THR A 158 10.71 2.13 -1.76
C THR A 158 9.19 2.38 -1.79
N HIS A 159 8.42 1.55 -2.49
CA HIS A 159 6.95 1.65 -2.49
C HIS A 159 6.35 1.55 -1.09
N LEU A 160 6.77 0.56 -0.29
CA LEU A 160 6.29 0.33 1.08
C LEU A 160 6.61 1.50 2.01
N LEU A 161 7.84 2.02 1.95
CA LEU A 161 8.23 3.21 2.73
C LEU A 161 7.39 4.44 2.35
N ARG A 162 7.09 4.62 1.06
CA ARG A 162 6.32 5.79 0.59
C ARG A 162 4.85 5.70 0.97
N ILE A 163 4.23 4.52 0.92
CA ILE A 163 2.84 4.36 1.38
C ILE A 163 2.72 4.47 2.90
N ASP A 164 3.73 4.04 3.66
CA ASP A 164 3.78 4.23 5.12
C ASP A 164 3.76 5.72 5.48
N GLN A 165 4.58 6.53 4.79
CA GLN A 165 4.56 7.99 4.92
C GLN A 165 3.20 8.58 4.53
N LEU A 166 2.58 8.07 3.47
CA LEU A 166 1.28 8.54 2.99
C LEU A 166 0.19 8.30 4.05
N ILE A 167 0.13 7.09 4.60
CA ILE A 167 -0.85 6.71 5.63
C ILE A 167 -0.58 7.43 6.96
N SER A 168 0.69 7.61 7.34
CA SER A 168 1.07 8.40 8.51
C SER A 168 0.59 9.86 8.42
N SER A 169 0.44 10.41 7.20
CA SER A 169 -0.16 11.74 7.02
C SER A 169 -1.68 11.75 7.22
N VAL A 170 -2.34 10.61 7.01
CA VAL A 170 -3.79 10.47 7.22
C VAL A 170 -4.09 10.40 8.72
N THR A 171 -3.34 9.62 9.49
CA THR A 171 -3.57 9.45 10.93
C THR A 171 -3.31 10.72 11.73
N LYS A 172 -2.32 11.53 11.33
CA LYS A 172 -2.02 12.85 11.96
C LYS A 172 -3.07 13.92 11.70
N ASN A 173 -3.87 13.78 10.64
CA ASN A 173 -4.90 14.78 10.28
C ASN A 173 -6.28 14.46 10.90
N VAL A 174 -6.40 13.36 11.66
CA VAL A 174 -7.64 12.90 12.30
C VAL A 174 -7.61 13.10 13.84
N SER A 175 -6.48 13.55 14.38
CA SER A 175 -6.29 13.97 15.78
C SER A 175 -6.49 15.48 15.95
#